data_AF-A0A2R4JMV6-F1
#
_entry.id   AF-A0A2R4JMV6-F1
#
_cell.length_a   1.000
_cell.length_b   1.000
_cell.length_c   1.000
_cell.angle_alpha   90.00
_cell.angle_beta   90.00
_cell.angle_gamma   90.00
#
_symmetry.space_group_name_H-M   'P 1'
#
loop_
_entity.id
_entity.type
_entity.pdbx_description
1 polymer ?
#
loop_
_entity_poly.entity_id
_entity_poly.type
_entity_poly.pdbx_seq_one_letter_code
_entity_poly.pdbx_strand_id
1 'polypeptide(L)'
;MNASSTLLPAVVRPAVEERVWLSSDHCASPVLELLGGLGWAIVDTPEANVHCTSPDGRVYVGCLPEDTTAWKHGIVWQVRVHPSDAEPWIQEFGPDTPSEAVAGFLAALIAGR
;
A
#
# COMPACT_ATOMS: atom_id res chain seq x y z
N MET A 1 -43.18 -19.33 9.73
CA MET A 1 -41.78 -19.58 9.34
C MET A 1 -41.37 -18.47 8.38
N ASN A 2 -40.59 -17.48 8.83
CA ASN A 2 -40.10 -16.41 7.96
C ASN A 2 -38.72 -16.80 7.44
N ALA A 3 -38.59 -16.90 6.12
CA ALA A 3 -37.31 -17.05 5.46
C ALA A 3 -36.63 -15.66 5.39
N SER A 4 -35.53 -15.48 6.11
CA SER A 4 -34.65 -14.33 5.93
C SER A 4 -34.04 -14.38 4.53
N SER A 5 -34.38 -13.42 3.68
CA SER A 5 -33.64 -13.16 2.45
C SER A 5 -32.30 -12.56 2.83
N THR A 6 -31.23 -13.34 2.64
CA THR A 6 -29.86 -12.83 2.70
C THR A 6 -29.68 -11.82 1.57
N LEU A 7 -29.72 -10.53 1.89
CA LEU A 7 -29.38 -9.45 0.97
C LEU A 7 -27.89 -9.58 0.64
N LEU A 8 -27.58 -10.08 -0.56
CA LEU A 8 -26.24 -10.01 -1.11
C LEU A 8 -25.84 -8.53 -1.22
N PRO A 9 -24.56 -8.17 -0.96
CA PRO A 9 -24.08 -6.81 -1.17
C PRO A 9 -24.41 -6.38 -2.61
N ALA A 10 -24.95 -5.18 -2.77
CA ALA A 10 -25.22 -4.63 -4.08
C ALA A 10 -23.94 -4.68 -4.93
N VAL A 11 -24.03 -5.29 -6.12
CA VAL A 11 -22.92 -5.31 -7.08
C VAL A 11 -22.67 -3.86 -7.50
N VAL A 12 -21.67 -3.23 -6.89
CA VAL A 12 -21.17 -1.93 -7.32
C VAL A 12 -20.46 -2.16 -8.64
N ARG A 13 -21.13 -1.79 -9.75
CA ARG A 13 -20.47 -1.71 -11.05
C ARG A 13 -19.90 -0.29 -11.16
N PRO A 14 -18.58 -0.11 -11.17
CA PRO A 14 -18.03 1.21 -11.44
C PRO A 14 -18.54 1.69 -12.79
N ALA A 15 -18.94 2.96 -12.88
CA ALA A 15 -19.26 3.59 -14.14
C ALA A 15 -18.07 3.44 -15.11
N VAL A 16 -18.32 3.46 -16.42
CA VAL A 16 -17.28 3.54 -17.46
C VAL A 16 -16.71 4.96 -17.47
N GLU A 17 -16.30 5.46 -16.31
CA GLU A 17 -15.35 6.56 -16.25
C GLU A 17 -13.99 5.98 -16.65
N GLU A 18 -13.17 6.79 -17.33
CA GLU A 18 -11.81 6.40 -17.66
C GLU A 18 -11.13 5.91 -16.39
N ARG A 19 -10.71 4.64 -16.37
CA ARG A 19 -10.12 4.00 -15.20
C ARG A 19 -8.68 4.45 -15.01
N VAL A 20 -8.44 5.76 -15.06
CA VAL A 20 -7.11 6.39 -14.95
C VAL A 20 -6.43 6.02 -13.64
N TRP A 21 -7.21 5.75 -12.59
CA TRP A 21 -6.73 5.21 -11.31
C TRP A 21 -6.14 3.78 -11.39
N LEU A 22 -6.32 3.05 -12.50
CA LEU A 22 -5.67 1.76 -12.73
C LEU A 22 -4.25 1.91 -13.29
N SER A 23 -3.89 3.09 -13.81
CA SER A 23 -2.53 3.40 -14.24
C SER A 23 -1.78 4.13 -13.13
N SER A 24 -0.49 3.82 -12.98
CA SER A 24 0.39 4.58 -12.11
C SER A 24 0.56 6.00 -12.63
N ASP A 25 0.31 7.00 -11.78
CA ASP A 25 0.68 8.40 -12.00
C ASP A 25 2.06 8.73 -11.38
N HIS A 26 2.74 7.71 -10.85
CA HIS A 26 4.00 7.78 -10.11
C HIS A 26 3.96 8.67 -8.85
N CYS A 27 2.77 9.01 -8.35
CA CYS A 27 2.60 9.81 -7.14
C CYS A 27 2.52 8.92 -5.90
N ALA A 28 3.30 9.21 -4.86
CA ALA A 28 3.27 8.44 -3.60
C ALA A 28 2.10 8.84 -2.67
N SER A 29 1.38 9.93 -2.96
CA SER A 29 0.42 10.55 -2.03
C SER A 29 -0.62 9.60 -1.44
N PRO A 30 -1.29 8.71 -2.21
CA PRO A 30 -2.30 7.81 -1.62
C PRO A 30 -1.77 6.96 -0.45
N VAL A 31 -0.52 6.50 -0.55
CA VAL A 31 0.12 5.73 0.51
C VAL A 31 0.54 6.63 1.68
N LEU A 32 1.15 7.79 1.38
CA LEU A 32 1.65 8.70 2.43
C LEU A 32 0.51 9.31 3.26
N GLU A 33 -0.60 9.65 2.63
CA GLU A 33 -1.81 10.14 3.32
C GLU A 33 -2.40 9.07 4.23
N LEU A 34 -2.51 7.82 3.76
CA LEU A 34 -2.97 6.69 4.58
C LEU A 34 -2.07 6.47 5.80
N LEU A 35 -0.76 6.34 5.60
CA LEU A 35 0.18 6.02 6.68
C LEU A 35 0.34 7.20 7.66
N GLY A 36 0.36 8.44 7.14
CA GLY A 36 0.39 9.64 7.96
C GLY A 36 -0.87 9.79 8.82
N GLY A 37 -2.06 9.50 8.25
CA GLY A 37 -3.32 9.46 8.99
C GLY A 37 -3.36 8.40 10.10
N LEU A 38 -2.58 7.33 9.95
CA LEU A 38 -2.39 6.27 10.97
C LEU A 38 -1.27 6.58 11.98
N GLY A 39 -0.62 7.74 11.86
CA GLY A 39 0.44 8.18 12.78
C GLY A 39 1.76 7.45 12.61
N TRP A 40 2.04 6.92 11.42
CA TRP A 40 3.34 6.31 11.11
C TRP A 40 4.42 7.38 11.02
N ALA A 41 5.65 7.02 11.39
CA ALA A 41 6.79 7.90 11.13
C ALA A 41 7.07 7.89 9.62
N ILE A 42 7.15 9.06 8.99
CA ILE A 42 7.45 9.25 7.57
C ILE A 42 8.69 10.13 7.46
N VAL A 43 9.70 9.66 6.74
CA VAL A 43 10.97 10.37 6.52
C VAL A 43 11.34 10.29 5.05
N ASP A 44 11.61 11.43 4.43
CA ASP A 44 12.18 11.51 3.09
C ASP A 44 13.71 11.65 3.12
N THR A 45 14.35 11.19 2.05
CA THR A 45 15.77 11.45 1.78
C THR A 45 15.93 12.57 0.77
N PRO A 46 17.11 13.22 0.67
CA PRO A 46 17.37 14.24 -0.35
C PRO A 46 17.15 13.75 -1.79
N GLU A 47 17.27 12.44 -2.01
CA GLU A 47 17.01 11.75 -3.26
C GLU A 47 15.52 11.41 -3.46
N ALA A 48 14.60 12.01 -2.70
CA ALA A 48 13.16 11.78 -2.84
C ALA A 48 12.69 10.33 -2.59
N ASN A 49 13.51 9.48 -1.95
CA ASN A 49 13.04 8.23 -1.38
C ASN A 49 12.26 8.52 -0.09
N VAL A 50 11.22 7.75 0.19
CA VAL A 50 10.39 7.92 1.39
C VAL A 50 10.35 6.62 2.17
N HIS A 51 10.56 6.73 3.47
CA HIS A 51 10.59 5.62 4.42
C HIS A 51 9.51 5.84 5.46
N CYS A 52 8.60 4.87 5.58
CA CYS A 52 7.51 4.87 6.55
C CYS A 52 7.69 3.70 7.52
N THR A 53 7.54 3.95 8.82
CA THR A 53 7.63 2.90 9.85
C THR A 53 6.43 2.95 10.78
N SER A 54 5.83 1.79 11.06
CA SER A 54 4.70 1.67 11.97
C SER A 54 5.08 2.06 13.41
N PRO A 55 4.14 2.55 14.24
CA PRO A 55 4.43 2.95 15.62
C PRO A 55 5.04 1.85 16.50
N ASP A 56 4.74 0.58 16.21
CA ASP A 56 5.30 -0.59 16.91
C ASP A 56 6.60 -1.12 16.30
N GLY A 57 7.10 -0.48 15.23
CA GLY A 57 8.33 -0.84 14.53
C GLY A 57 8.27 -2.16 13.74
N ARG A 58 7.08 -2.78 13.60
CA ARG A 58 6.93 -4.10 12.96
C ARG A 58 6.75 -4.04 11.46
N VAL A 59 6.32 -2.91 10.92
CA VAL A 59 6.12 -2.73 9.49
C VAL A 59 6.91 -1.54 8.99
N TYR A 60 7.66 -1.78 7.92
CA TYR A 60 8.37 -0.76 7.17
C TYR A 60 7.80 -0.72 5.75
N VAL A 61 7.57 0.48 5.22
CA VAL A 61 7.17 0.73 3.84
C VAL A 61 8.14 1.74 3.22
N GLY A 62 8.84 1.34 2.16
CA GLY A 62 9.68 2.22 1.36
C GLY A 62 9.04 2.56 0.02
N CYS A 63 9.03 3.84 -0.34
CA CYS A 63 8.90 4.32 -1.72
C CYS A 63 10.31 4.69 -2.19
N LEU A 64 10.86 3.95 -3.15
CA LEU A 64 12.27 3.94 -3.49
C LEU A 64 12.52 4.26 -4.99
N PRO A 65 11.98 5.36 -5.54
CA PRO A 65 12.15 5.68 -6.96
C PRO A 65 13.62 5.92 -7.34
N GLU A 66 14.45 6.41 -6.42
CA GLU A 66 15.84 6.77 -6.68
C GLU A 66 16.85 5.79 -6.06
N ASP A 67 16.40 4.71 -5.42
CA ASP A 67 17.31 3.64 -4.99
C ASP A 67 17.78 2.85 -6.21
N THR A 68 19.04 3.05 -6.59
CA THR A 68 19.61 2.40 -7.78
C THR A 68 19.62 0.87 -7.73
N THR A 69 19.60 0.26 -6.54
CA THR A 69 19.55 -1.20 -6.40
C THR A 69 18.11 -1.68 -6.55
N ALA A 70 17.14 -1.02 -5.92
CA ALA A 70 15.71 -1.32 -6.07
C ALA A 70 15.27 -1.14 -7.53
N TRP A 71 15.67 -0.01 -8.14
CA TRP A 71 15.34 0.33 -9.51
C TRP A 71 15.84 -0.70 -10.53
N LYS A 72 17.07 -1.21 -10.37
CA LYS A 72 17.62 -2.28 -11.22
C LYS A 72 16.80 -3.57 -11.18
N HIS A 73 16.08 -3.80 -10.10
CA HIS A 73 15.18 -4.96 -9.95
C HIS A 73 13.72 -4.62 -10.24
N GLY A 74 13.43 -3.40 -10.72
CA GLY A 74 12.07 -2.97 -11.04
C GLY A 74 11.19 -2.76 -9.80
N ILE A 75 11.79 -2.37 -8.68
CA ILE A 75 11.10 -2.17 -7.40
C ILE A 75 11.01 -0.66 -7.13
N VAL A 76 9.79 -0.18 -6.90
CA VAL A 76 9.53 1.18 -6.37
C VAL A 76 8.97 1.12 -4.97
N TRP A 77 8.12 0.13 -4.67
CA TRP A 77 7.58 -0.04 -3.33
C TRP A 77 8.12 -1.29 -2.68
N GLN A 78 8.47 -1.19 -1.40
CA GLN A 78 8.86 -2.33 -0.59
C GLN A 78 8.16 -2.28 0.76
N VAL A 79 7.37 -3.31 1.06
CA VAL A 79 6.72 -3.52 2.35
C VAL A 79 7.46 -4.66 3.06
N ARG A 80 8.06 -4.37 4.22
CA ARG A 80 8.71 -5.38 5.08
C ARG A 80 7.90 -5.52 6.36
N VAL A 81 7.60 -6.76 6.73
CA VAL A 81 6.80 -7.06 7.92
C VAL A 81 7.57 -8.02 8.81
N HIS A 82 7.61 -7.69 10.10
CA HIS A 82 8.21 -8.48 11.17
C HIS A 82 7.12 -8.82 12.21
N PRO A 83 6.36 -9.91 11.99
CA PRO A 83 5.38 -10.39 12.97
C PRO A 83 6.04 -10.82 14.28
N SER A 84 5.30 -10.82 15.40
CA SER A 84 5.84 -11.36 16.67
C SER A 84 5.97 -12.87 16.69
N ASP A 85 5.06 -13.56 16.00
CA ASP A 85 4.84 -15.01 16.16
C ASP A 85 4.92 -15.75 14.82
N ALA A 86 5.52 -15.13 13.80
CA ALA A 86 5.68 -15.72 12.46
C ALA A 86 6.94 -15.18 11.78
N GLU A 87 7.36 -15.87 10.72
CA GLU A 87 8.54 -15.47 9.93
C GLU A 87 8.33 -14.10 9.27
N PRO A 88 9.38 -13.24 9.23
CA PRO A 88 9.36 -12.00 8.48
C PRO A 88 9.15 -12.24 6.98
N TRP A 89 8.51 -11.28 6.32
CA TRP A 89 8.28 -11.34 4.88
C TRP A 89 8.38 -9.96 4.22
N ILE A 90 8.53 -9.98 2.91
CA ILE A 90 8.66 -8.78 2.07
C ILE A 90 7.70 -8.90 0.89
N GLN A 91 6.98 -7.81 0.59
CA GLN A 91 6.22 -7.64 -0.65
C GLN A 91 6.76 -6.42 -1.40
N GLU A 92 6.97 -6.58 -2.70
CA GLU A 92 7.52 -5.54 -3.57
C GLU A 92 6.53 -5.20 -4.68
N PHE A 93 6.48 -3.92 -5.08
CA PHE A 93 5.70 -3.47 -6.23
C PHE A 93 6.55 -2.61 -7.16
N GLY A 94 6.34 -2.80 -8.46
CA GLY A 94 7.08 -2.08 -9.49
C GLY A 94 6.51 -0.72 -9.86
N PRO A 95 7.18 0.03 -10.75
CA PRO A 95 6.83 1.40 -11.12
C PRO A 95 5.43 1.54 -11.75
N ASP A 96 4.95 0.49 -12.40
CA ASP A 96 3.64 0.46 -13.06
C ASP A 96 2.48 0.13 -12.10
N THR A 97 2.78 -0.16 -10.83
CA THR A 97 1.74 -0.39 -9.82
C THR A 97 1.21 0.97 -9.33
N PRO A 98 -0.09 1.26 -9.47
CA PRO A 98 -0.65 2.50 -8.95
C PRO A 98 -0.58 2.52 -7.42
N SER A 99 -0.30 3.69 -6.85
CA SER A 99 -0.13 3.85 -5.40
C SER A 99 -1.42 3.54 -4.63
N GLU A 100 -2.59 3.68 -5.26
CA GLU A 100 -3.87 3.23 -4.70
C GLU A 100 -3.91 1.72 -4.46
N ALA A 101 -3.30 0.92 -5.33
CA ALA A 101 -3.24 -0.53 -5.13
C ALA A 101 -2.33 -0.88 -3.94
N VAL A 102 -1.20 -0.18 -3.81
CA VAL A 102 -0.31 -0.33 -2.65
C VAL A 102 -0.99 0.13 -1.36
N ALA A 103 -1.69 1.26 -1.39
CA ALA A 103 -2.46 1.78 -0.26
C ALA A 103 -3.59 0.81 0.13
N GLY A 104 -4.30 0.23 -0.85
CA GLY A 104 -5.33 -0.78 -0.61
C GLY A 104 -4.78 -2.05 0.02
N PHE A 105 -3.63 -2.54 -0.45
CA PHE A 105 -2.91 -3.66 0.17
C PHE A 105 -2.56 -3.35 1.63
N LEU A 106 -1.98 -2.18 1.90
CA LEU A 106 -1.62 -1.74 3.26
C LEU A 106 -2.84 -1.59 4.16
N ALA A 107 -3.92 -0.98 3.66
CA ALA A 107 -5.17 -0.83 4.40
C ALA A 107 -5.73 -2.20 4.81
N ALA A 108 -5.76 -3.16 3.88
CA ALA A 108 -6.23 -4.52 4.18
C ALA A 108 -5.31 -5.23 5.19
N LEU A 109 -3.99 -5.12 5.01
CA LEU A 109 -2.98 -5.68 5.91
C LEU A 109 -3.11 -5.14 7.34
N ILE A 110 -3.35 -3.85 7.49
CA ILE A 110 -3.49 -3.16 8.79
C ILE A 110 -4.85 -3.44 9.44
N ALA A 111 -5.90 -3.61 8.64
CA ALA A 111 -7.26 -3.84 9.10
C ALA A 111 -7.54 -5.30 9.53
N GLY A 112 -6.75 -6.27 9.04
CA GLY A 112 -6.89 -7.70 9.35
C GLY A 112 -6.54 -8.14 10.78
N ARG A 113 -6.80 -7.26 11.76
CA ARG A 113 -6.66 -7.53 13.20
C ARG A 113 -7.75 -8.47 13.69
#